data_AF-A0A7Z1AZY9-F1
#
_entry.id   AF-A0A7Z1AZY9-F1
#
_cell.length_a   1.000
_cell.length_b   1.000
_cell.length_c   1.000
_cell.angle_alpha   90.00
_cell.angle_beta   90.00
_cell.angle_gamma   90.00
#
_symmetry.space_group_name_H-M   'P 1'
#
loop_
_entity.id
_entity.type
_entity.pdbx_description
1 polymer ?
#
loop_
_entity_poly.entity_id
_entity_poly.type
_entity_poly.pdbx_seq_one_letter_code
_entity_poly.pdbx_strand_id
1 'polypeptide(L)'
;MTVTPFALVNPDDQRMVFAYGMDIELPSGREAVTFRREASGQPMIGVHGSAEAAHRRFSMVTPLDLIWEPGCRCCLCFTTGQPCDDTTCDPEPPSGEHPNPILHH
;
A
#
# COMPACT_ATOMS: atom_id res chain seq x y z
N MET A 1 -20.24 10.00 -2.61
CA MET A 1 -19.45 9.29 -1.59
C MET A 1 -18.45 8.45 -2.34
N THR A 2 -17.17 8.70 -2.08
CA THR A 2 -16.05 7.98 -2.70
C THR A 2 -15.21 7.38 -1.57
N VAL A 3 -14.59 6.24 -1.86
CA VAL A 3 -13.69 5.57 -0.92
C VAL A 3 -12.43 5.23 -1.70
N THR A 4 -11.30 5.80 -1.26
CA THR A 4 -10.00 5.59 -1.88
C THR A 4 -9.10 4.86 -0.88
N PRO A 5 -8.68 3.62 -1.18
CA PRO A 5 -7.75 2.90 -0.31
C PRO A 5 -6.34 3.47 -0.39
N PHE A 6 -5.65 3.43 0.75
CA PHE A 6 -4.24 3.80 0.87
C PHE A 6 -3.50 2.86 1.84
N ALA A 7 -2.18 2.88 1.75
CA ALA A 7 -1.30 2.20 2.69
C ALA A 7 -0.27 3.19 3.27
N LEU A 8 0.08 2.98 4.53
CA LEU A 8 1.25 3.59 5.16
C LEU A 8 2.34 2.52 5.21
N VAL A 9 3.47 2.78 4.56
CA VAL A 9 4.54 1.80 4.39
C VAL A 9 5.87 2.33 4.89
N ASN A 10 6.81 1.42 5.15
CA ASN A 10 8.19 1.81 5.42
C ASN A 10 8.80 2.45 4.15
N PRO A 11 9.45 3.63 4.24
CA PRO A 11 10.10 4.27 3.10
C PRO A 11 11.26 3.43 2.51
N ASP A 12 11.92 2.61 3.33
CA ASP A 12 13.05 1.77 2.89
C ASP A 12 12.58 0.47 2.21
N ASP A 13 11.39 -0.02 2.56
CA ASP A 13 10.78 -1.23 1.98
C ASP A 13 9.26 -1.10 1.93
N GLN A 14 8.73 -0.79 0.75
CA GLN A 14 7.29 -0.60 0.53
C GLN A 14 6.46 -1.89 0.68
N ARG A 15 7.11 -3.07 0.78
CA ARG A 15 6.42 -4.33 1.12
C ARG A 15 6.05 -4.40 2.60
N MET A 16 6.73 -3.63 3.45
CA MET A 16 6.44 -3.54 4.87
C MET A 16 5.33 -2.53 5.12
N VAL A 17 4.08 -3.01 5.07
CA VAL A 17 2.90 -2.21 5.39
C VAL A 17 2.79 -2.03 6.90
N PHE A 18 2.83 -0.77 7.35
CA PHE A 18 2.60 -0.39 8.74
C PHE A 18 1.10 -0.35 9.07
N ALA A 19 0.29 0.23 8.18
CA ALA A 19 -1.16 0.31 8.32
C ALA A 19 -1.83 0.41 6.95
N TYR A 20 -3.02 -0.17 6.83
CA TYR A 20 -3.92 0.07 5.70
C TYR A 20 -4.92 1.16 6.08
N GLY A 21 -5.48 1.85 5.09
CA GLY A 21 -6.53 2.82 5.34
C GLY A 21 -7.49 3.01 4.18
N MET A 22 -8.63 3.60 4.51
CA MET A 22 -9.65 4.05 3.58
C MET A 22 -9.87 5.53 3.80
N ASP A 23 -9.64 6.33 2.77
CA ASP A 23 -10.00 7.74 2.74
C ASP A 23 -11.38 7.88 2.12
N ILE A 24 -12.30 8.51 2.85
CA ILE A 24 -13.73 8.51 2.59
C ILE A 24 -14.17 9.95 2.41
N GLU A 25 -14.69 10.29 1.24
CA GLU A 25 -15.33 11.59 1.01
C GLU A 25 -16.84 11.46 1.26
N LEU A 26 -17.31 12.10 2.33
CA LEU A 26 -18.70 12.21 2.72
C LEU A 26 -19.23 13.62 2.38
N PRO A 27 -20.56 13.79 2.26
CA PRO A 27 -21.15 15.13 2.14
C PRO A 27 -20.82 16.06 3.32
N SER A 28 -20.56 15.48 4.50
CA SER A 28 -20.20 16.19 5.74
C SER A 28 -18.71 16.52 5.86
N GLY A 29 -17.85 15.97 4.99
CA GLY A 29 -16.40 16.15 5.06
C GLY A 29 -15.61 14.92 4.63
N ARG A 30 -14.29 15.01 4.77
CA ARG A 30 -13.36 13.91 4.51
C ARG A 30 -13.03 13.23 5.83
N GLU A 31 -12.98 11.91 5.82
CA GLU A 31 -12.54 11.10 6.96
C GLU A 31 -11.63 9.99 6.46
N ALA A 32 -10.71 9.53 7.30
CA ALA A 32 -9.89 8.38 7.01
C ALA A 32 -9.94 7.37 8.15
N VAL A 33 -10.16 6.10 7.80
CA VAL A 33 -10.13 4.98 8.74
C VAL A 33 -8.86 4.19 8.48
N THR A 34 -8.03 3.99 9.49
CA THR A 34 -6.81 3.17 9.41
C THR A 34 -6.96 1.89 10.22
N PHE A 35 -6.44 0.80 9.69
CA PHE A 35 -6.30 -0.49 10.33
C PHE A 35 -4.82 -0.88 10.41
N ARG A 36 -4.36 -1.19 11.62
CA ARG A 36 -3.00 -1.68 11.88
C ARG A 36 -3.08 -3.02 12.59
N ARG A 37 -2.36 -4.01 12.05
CA ARG A 37 -2.18 -5.31 12.71
C ARG A 37 -0.96 -5.22 13.62
N GLU A 38 -1.16 -5.27 14.93
CA GLU A 38 -0.05 -5.30 15.87
C GLU A 38 0.46 -6.74 16.08
N ALA A 39 1.76 -6.92 16.18
CA ALA A 39 2.38 -8.23 16.46
C ALA A 39 1.95 -8.81 17.81
N SER A 40 1.53 -7.94 18.75
CA SER A 40 0.95 -8.29 20.05
C SER A 40 -0.42 -8.99 19.94
N GLY A 41 -1.04 -9.00 18.76
CA GLY A 41 -2.31 -9.67 18.48
C GLY A 41 -3.56 -8.79 18.59
N GLN A 42 -3.45 -7.54 19.07
CA GLN A 42 -4.60 -6.62 19.10
C GLN A 42 -4.63 -5.73 17.84
N PRO A 43 -5.67 -5.82 17.01
CA PRO A 43 -5.82 -4.91 15.89
C PRO A 43 -6.12 -3.50 16.41
N MET A 44 -5.46 -2.50 15.84
CA MET A 44 -5.74 -1.10 16.12
C MET A 44 -6.53 -0.51 14.96
N ILE A 45 -7.66 0.13 15.29
CA ILE A 45 -8.46 0.92 14.36
C ILE A 45 -8.38 2.38 14.80
N GLY A 46 -8.15 3.29 13.86
CA GLY A 46 -8.10 4.73 14.09
C GLY A 46 -8.94 5.48 13.08
N VAL A 47 -9.58 6.58 13.51
CA VAL A 47 -10.32 7.51 12.65
C VAL A 47 -9.61 8.85 12.65
N HIS A 48 -9.45 9.44 11.48
CA HIS A 48 -8.69 10.67 11.25
C HIS A 48 -9.46 11.58 10.29
N GLY A 49 -9.11 12.86 10.24
CA GLY A 49 -9.77 13.81 9.33
C GLY A 49 -9.37 13.69 7.85
N SER A 50 -8.31 12.92 7.55
CA SER A 50 -7.89 12.57 6.18
C SER A 50 -6.75 11.55 6.21
N ALA A 51 -6.40 10.97 5.07
CA ALA A 51 -5.22 10.11 4.92
C ALA A 51 -3.92 10.82 5.34
N GLU A 52 -3.76 12.11 5.01
CA GLU A 52 -2.58 12.91 5.35
C GLU A 52 -2.51 13.20 6.86
N ALA A 53 -3.67 13.35 7.52
CA ALA A 53 -3.72 13.47 8.98
C ALA A 53 -3.28 12.17 9.66
N ALA A 54 -3.72 11.03 9.14
CA ALA A 54 -3.30 9.71 9.61
C ALA A 54 -1.79 9.51 9.42
N HIS A 55 -1.29 9.78 8.20
CA HIS A 55 0.14 9.71 7.86
C HIS A 55 0.98 10.56 8.80
N ARG A 56 0.62 11.83 9.00
CA ARG A 56 1.33 12.74 9.90
C ARG A 56 1.36 12.20 11.33
N ARG A 57 0.24 11.64 11.81
CA ARG A 57 0.13 11.11 13.18
C ARG A 57 1.08 9.93 13.40
N PHE A 58 1.08 8.96 12.49
CA PHE A 58 1.94 7.78 12.62
C PHE A 58 3.41 8.09 12.33
N SER A 59 3.65 9.04 11.42
CA SER A 59 5.00 9.54 11.08
C SER A 59 5.73 10.21 12.25
N MET A 60 5.02 10.60 13.32
CA MET A 60 5.65 11.12 14.54
C MET A 60 6.45 10.05 15.29
N VAL A 61 6.15 8.77 15.10
CA VAL A 61 6.77 7.65 15.83
C VAL A 61 7.71 6.85 14.93
N THR A 62 7.37 6.71 13.66
CA THR A 62 8.16 5.93 12.69
C THR A 62 8.04 6.61 11.33
N PRO A 63 9.13 6.83 10.58
CA PRO A 63 9.03 7.35 9.21
C PRO A 63 8.17 6.44 8.34
N LEU A 64 7.20 7.01 7.63
CA LEU A 64 6.28 6.29 6.77
C LEU A 64 6.06 7.05 5.47
N ASP A 65 5.78 6.32 4.40
CA ASP A 65 5.27 6.87 3.15
C ASP A 65 3.78 6.56 2.99
N LEU A 66 3.05 7.53 2.43
CA LEU A 66 1.64 7.38 2.07
C LEU A 66 1.55 6.97 0.59
N ILE A 67 1.03 5.77 0.35
CA ILE A 67 0.85 5.23 -1.00
C ILE A 67 -0.65 5.03 -1.26
N TRP A 68 -1.10 5.49 -2.42
CA TRP A 68 -2.47 5.33 -2.90
C TRP A 68 -2.54 4.15 -3.88
N GLU A 69 -3.64 3.39 -3.86
CA GLU A 69 -3.88 2.35 -4.88
C GLU A 69 -4.09 2.95 -6.28
N PRO A 70 -3.60 2.30 -7.36
CA PRO A 70 -3.17 0.90 -7.45
C PRO A 70 -1.66 0.70 -7.26
N GLY A 71 -0.95 1.66 -6.63
CA GLY A 71 0.49 1.64 -6.48
C GLY A 71 1.02 0.54 -5.56
N CYS A 72 0.19 -0.06 -4.72
CA CYS A 72 0.61 -1.16 -3.84
C CYS A 72 0.34 -2.49 -4.54
N ARG A 73 1.38 -3.09 -5.13
CA ARG A 73 1.27 -4.39 -5.83
C ARG A 73 0.71 -5.53 -4.96
N CYS A 74 0.72 -5.37 -3.63
CA CYS A 74 0.14 -6.33 -2.67
C CYS A 74 -1.38 -6.15 -2.45
N CYS A 75 -1.97 -5.02 -2.83
CA CYS A 75 -3.36 -4.67 -2.50
C CYS A 75 -4.41 -5.20 -3.47
N LEU A 76 -4.01 -5.66 -4.66
CA LEU A 76 -4.95 -6.30 -5.61
C LEU A 76 -5.64 -7.54 -5.01
N CYS A 77 -5.00 -8.21 -4.04
CA CYS A 77 -5.61 -9.36 -3.34
C CYS A 77 -6.74 -8.94 -2.39
N PHE A 78 -6.67 -7.75 -1.78
CA PHE A 78 -7.67 -7.30 -0.81
C PHE A 78 -8.99 -6.88 -1.48
N THR A 79 -8.93 -6.27 -2.66
CA THR A 79 -10.12 -5.81 -3.39
C THR A 79 -10.83 -6.93 -4.17
N THR A 80 -10.10 -7.98 -4.54
CA THR A 80 -10.65 -9.12 -5.32
C THR A 80 -11.02 -10.33 -4.44
N GLY A 81 -10.65 -10.33 -3.16
CA GLY A 81 -10.87 -11.48 -2.27
C GLY A 81 -10.03 -12.70 -2.62
N GLN A 82 -8.97 -12.54 -3.43
CA GLN A 82 -8.04 -13.62 -3.75
C GLN A 82 -7.01 -13.80 -2.62
N PRO A 83 -6.64 -15.03 -2.26
CA PRO A 83 -5.58 -15.29 -1.30
C PRO A 83 -4.25 -14.73 -1.83
N CYS A 84 -3.52 -14.01 -0.97
CA CYS A 84 -2.17 -13.56 -1.26
C CYS A 84 -1.24 -14.78 -1.24
N ASP A 85 -0.99 -15.41 -2.39
CA ASP A 85 0.11 -16.36 -2.48
C ASP A 85 1.44 -15.58 -2.49
N ASP A 86 2.33 -15.95 -1.58
CA ASP A 86 3.66 -15.34 -1.31
C ASP A 86 4.54 -15.14 -2.57
N THR A 87 4.20 -15.82 -3.66
CA THR A 87 4.98 -15.90 -4.90
C THR A 87 4.76 -14.73 -5.87
N THR A 88 3.73 -13.88 -5.69
CA THR A 88 3.44 -12.78 -6.66
C THR A 88 4.17 -11.47 -6.37
N CYS A 89 4.97 -11.40 -5.30
CA CYS A 89 5.77 -10.22 -4.98
C CYS A 89 7.12 -10.18 -5.70
N ASP A 90 7.56 -11.26 -6.36
CA ASP A 90 8.75 -11.23 -7.18
C ASP A 90 8.44 -10.59 -8.54
N PRO A 91 9.14 -9.51 -8.93
CA PRO A 91 9.10 -9.07 -10.30
C PRO A 91 9.76 -10.15 -11.15
N GLU A 92 8.99 -10.83 -12.01
CA GLU A 92 9.61 -11.47 -13.17
C GLU A 92 10.39 -10.35 -13.90
N PRO A 93 11.71 -10.52 -14.13
CA PRO A 93 12.43 -9.59 -14.98
C PRO A 93 11.73 -9.60 -16.36
N PRO A 94 11.63 -8.45 -17.03
CA PRO A 94 10.94 -8.38 -18.32
C PRO A 94 11.55 -9.40 -19.27
N SER A 95 10.77 -10.44 -19.58
CA SER A 95 11.07 -11.37 -20.64
C SER A 95 11.03 -10.61 -21.96
N GLY A 96 12.22 -10.39 -22.54
CA GLY A 96 12.34 -10.15 -23.97
C GLY A 96 13.22 -8.97 -24.36
N GLU A 97 14.53 -9.23 -24.46
CA GLU A 97 15.28 -8.85 -25.66
C GLU A 97 16.14 -10.05 -26.07
N HIS A 98 15.82 -10.61 -27.23
CA HIS A 98 16.60 -11.64 -27.91
C HIS A 98 18.03 -11.15 -28.20
N PRO A 99 19.02 -12.06 -28.26
CA PRO A 99 20.39 -11.70 -28.58
C PRO A 99 20.51 -11.16 -30.00
N ASN A 100 21.07 -9.96 -30.11
CA ASN A 100 21.44 -9.27 -31.34
C ASN A 100 22.44 -10.14 -32.14
N PRO A 101 22.18 -10.50 -33.43
CA PRO A 101 23.19 -11.18 -34.21
C PRO A 101 24.29 -10.19 -34.60
N ILE A 102 25.49 -10.44 -34.10
CA ILE A 102 26.72 -9.73 -34.46
C ILE A 102 26.92 -9.86 -35.99
N LEU A 103 26.82 -8.74 -36.71
CA LEU A 103 27.38 -8.61 -38.06
C LEU A 103 28.91 -8.58 -37.94
N HIS A 104 29.57 -9.64 -38.41
CA HIS A 104 30.99 -9.60 -38.71
C HIS A 104 31.22 -9.00 -40.10
N HIS A 105 32.12 -8.02 -40.16
CA HIS A 105 32.76 -7.49 -41.36
C HIS A 105 33.66 -8.53 -42.05
#